data_AF-A0A963WD95-F1
#
_entry.id   AF-A0A963WD95-F1
#
_cell.length_a   1.000
_cell.length_b   1.000
_cell.length_c   1.000
_cell.angle_alpha   90.00
_cell.angle_beta   90.00
_cell.angle_gamma   90.00
#
_symmetry.space_group_name_H-M   'P 1'
#
loop_
_entity.id
_entity.type
_entity.pdbx_description
1 polymer ?
#
loop_
_entity_poly.entity_id
_entity_poly.type
_entity_poly.pdbx_seq_one_letter_code
_entity_poly.pdbx_strand_id
1 'polypeptide(L)'
;ALAELPPASVAGVLLDLGVSSPQIDNPARGFSFRADGPLDMRMDPTRGQSVAEWLAHAGEREIAEVIRDFGEERFAGPIAKALVARRTQRGPVAGTLELAELVAGAVKTREPGQNPATRTFQAFRIFINAELEELPQALEASLSVLQPGGRLAVISFHSLEDRIVKQFIARHAREVVDRRAPFAPPAPTRLREIARIKPGADEVAANPRARSAILRVAERTGVPA
;
A
#
# COMPACT_ATOMS: atom_id res chain seq x y z
N ALA A 1 -18.07 -2.40 -8.83
CA ALA A 1 -16.92 -2.60 -9.74
C ALA A 1 -16.47 -4.07 -9.83
N LEU A 2 -15.79 -4.67 -8.82
CA LEU A 2 -15.48 -6.12 -8.83
C LEU A 2 -16.60 -6.97 -8.21
N ALA A 3 -17.15 -6.52 -7.07
CA ALA A 3 -18.22 -7.20 -6.35
C ALA A 3 -19.58 -7.25 -7.07
N GLU A 4 -19.72 -6.52 -8.18
CA GLU A 4 -20.93 -6.51 -9.02
C GLU A 4 -20.91 -7.60 -10.11
N LEU A 5 -19.76 -8.24 -10.34
CA LEU A 5 -19.67 -9.31 -11.32
C LEU A 5 -20.38 -10.57 -10.79
N PRO A 6 -20.99 -11.38 -11.67
CA PRO A 6 -21.59 -12.64 -11.23
C PRO A 6 -20.56 -13.57 -10.58
N PRO A 7 -20.96 -14.42 -9.62
CA PRO A 7 -20.07 -15.43 -9.05
C PRO A 7 -19.49 -16.35 -10.13
N ALA A 8 -18.24 -16.77 -9.96
CA ALA A 8 -17.53 -17.67 -10.87
C ALA A 8 -17.56 -17.25 -12.37
N SER A 9 -17.58 -15.94 -12.65
CA SER A 9 -17.69 -15.40 -14.01
C SER A 9 -16.36 -15.05 -14.67
N VAL A 10 -15.25 -15.01 -13.92
CA VAL A 10 -13.93 -14.60 -14.46
C VAL A 10 -12.86 -15.67 -14.31
N ALA A 11 -12.00 -15.78 -15.32
CA ALA A 11 -10.85 -16.69 -15.33
C ALA A 11 -9.64 -16.14 -14.56
N GLY A 12 -9.57 -14.84 -14.35
CA GLY A 12 -8.46 -14.22 -13.64
C GLY A 12 -8.76 -12.82 -13.16
N VAL A 13 -8.10 -12.45 -12.07
CA VAL A 13 -8.11 -11.11 -11.48
C VAL A 13 -6.65 -10.68 -11.30
N LEU A 14 -6.28 -9.55 -11.90
CA LEU A 14 -4.99 -8.89 -11.70
C LEU A 14 -5.22 -7.60 -10.89
N LEU A 15 -4.51 -7.47 -9.77
CA LEU A 15 -4.46 -6.25 -8.98
C LEU A 15 -3.02 -5.72 -8.99
N ASP A 16 -2.81 -4.59 -9.65
CA ASP A 16 -1.53 -3.87 -9.65
C ASP A 16 -1.65 -2.67 -8.70
N LEU A 17 -1.09 -2.82 -7.48
CA LEU A 17 -1.33 -1.87 -6.39
C LEU A 17 -0.44 -0.63 -6.49
N GLY A 18 -0.78 0.43 -5.77
CA GLY A 18 0.00 1.66 -5.73
C GLY A 18 -0.40 2.71 -6.77
N VAL A 19 0.57 3.49 -7.23
CA VAL A 19 0.34 4.68 -8.06
C VAL A 19 0.78 4.51 -9.50
N SER A 20 0.01 5.11 -10.39
CA SER A 20 0.31 5.18 -11.82
C SER A 20 1.49 6.11 -12.12
N SER A 21 2.20 5.83 -13.22
CA SER A 21 3.30 6.68 -13.69
C SER A 21 2.93 8.16 -13.85
N PRO A 22 1.77 8.54 -14.43
CA PRO A 22 1.36 9.94 -14.52
C PRO A 22 1.21 10.65 -13.16
N GLN A 23 0.87 9.93 -12.08
CA GLN A 23 0.78 10.51 -10.74
C GLN A 23 2.16 10.84 -10.16
N ILE A 24 3.18 10.01 -10.41
CA ILE A 24 4.55 10.25 -9.96
C ILE A 24 5.26 11.28 -10.84
N ASP A 25 5.02 11.22 -12.16
CA ASP A 25 5.79 11.96 -13.15
C ASP A 25 5.31 13.39 -13.35
N ASN A 26 4.08 13.71 -12.91
CA ASN A 26 3.56 15.06 -12.86
C ASN A 26 3.78 15.69 -11.48
N PRO A 27 4.68 16.67 -11.32
CA PRO A 27 4.95 17.32 -10.03
C PRO A 27 3.72 18.00 -9.44
N ALA A 28 2.78 18.49 -10.28
CA ALA A 28 1.53 19.11 -9.83
C ALA A 28 0.61 18.17 -9.04
N ARG A 29 0.87 16.85 -9.07
CA ARG A 29 0.14 15.85 -8.29
C ARG A 29 0.69 15.64 -6.87
N GLY A 30 1.93 16.06 -6.60
CA GLY A 30 2.49 16.02 -5.25
C GLY A 30 2.96 14.66 -4.74
N PHE A 31 2.98 13.60 -5.56
CA PHE A 31 3.36 12.23 -5.12
C PHE A 31 4.87 12.02 -5.00
N SER A 32 5.67 12.99 -5.42
CA SER A 32 7.12 12.86 -5.60
C SER A 32 7.83 14.09 -5.07
N PHE A 33 9.03 13.88 -4.55
CA PHE A 33 9.99 14.92 -4.16
C PHE A 33 11.16 15.01 -5.16
N ARG A 34 11.00 14.48 -6.39
CA ARG A 34 12.00 14.65 -7.46
C ARG A 34 12.00 16.06 -8.04
N ALA A 35 10.83 16.68 -8.06
CA ALA A 35 10.60 18.06 -8.43
C ALA A 35 9.58 18.63 -7.45
N ASP A 36 9.65 19.94 -7.22
CA ASP A 36 8.71 20.59 -6.31
C ASP A 36 7.31 20.65 -6.89
N GLY A 37 6.32 20.62 -6.00
CA GLY A 37 4.92 20.65 -6.34
C GLY A 37 4.05 20.81 -5.09
N PRO A 38 2.74 21.05 -5.28
CA PRO A 38 1.81 21.14 -4.16
C PRO A 38 1.79 19.80 -3.41
N LEU A 39 1.71 19.87 -2.09
CA LEU A 39 1.64 18.71 -1.22
C LEU A 39 0.19 18.14 -1.22
N ASP A 40 -0.23 17.61 -2.37
CA ASP A 40 -1.58 17.09 -2.60
C ASP A 40 -1.71 15.59 -2.26
N MET A 41 -1.13 14.73 -3.12
CA MET A 41 -1.15 13.26 -3.04
C MET A 41 -2.52 12.56 -3.15
N ARG A 42 -3.61 13.26 -3.47
CA ARG A 42 -4.90 12.58 -3.76
C ARG A 42 -4.85 11.87 -5.11
N MET A 43 -5.31 10.63 -5.15
CA MET A 43 -5.49 9.85 -6.38
C MET A 43 -6.63 10.43 -7.23
N ASP A 44 -7.74 10.81 -6.58
CA ASP A 44 -8.85 11.60 -7.14
C ASP A 44 -8.80 13.03 -6.57
N PRO A 45 -8.26 14.02 -7.30
CA PRO A 45 -8.16 15.41 -6.82
C PRO A 45 -9.50 16.13 -6.70
N THR A 46 -10.60 15.55 -7.18
CA THR A 46 -11.93 16.19 -7.17
C THR A 46 -12.64 16.07 -5.83
N ARG A 47 -12.16 15.22 -4.94
CA ARG A 47 -12.77 14.95 -3.63
C ARG A 47 -11.72 14.72 -2.56
N GLY A 48 -12.17 14.72 -1.30
CA GLY A 48 -11.31 14.42 -0.17
C GLY A 48 -10.31 15.52 0.16
N GLN A 49 -9.55 15.29 1.22
CA GLN A 49 -8.59 16.23 1.77
C GLN A 49 -7.17 15.93 1.24
N SER A 50 -6.43 16.96 0.86
CA SER A 50 -5.01 16.85 0.49
C SER A 50 -4.10 16.68 1.71
N VAL A 51 -2.86 16.23 1.50
CA VAL A 51 -1.87 16.13 2.59
C VAL A 51 -1.58 17.49 3.22
N ALA A 52 -1.44 18.56 2.43
CA ALA A 52 -1.23 19.91 2.92
C ALA A 52 -2.37 20.38 3.83
N GLU A 53 -3.63 20.16 3.41
CA GLU A 53 -4.82 20.54 4.18
C GLU A 53 -4.90 19.75 5.49
N TRP A 54 -4.56 18.46 5.48
CA TRP A 54 -4.57 17.63 6.69
C TRP A 54 -3.46 18.07 7.66
N LEU A 55 -2.22 18.25 7.17
CA LEU A 55 -1.11 18.73 7.98
C LEU A 55 -1.33 20.13 8.56
N ALA A 56 -2.21 20.94 7.96
CA ALA A 56 -2.55 22.27 8.47
C ALA A 56 -3.20 22.22 9.87
N HIS A 57 -3.86 21.12 10.24
CA HIS A 57 -4.58 21.03 11.52
C HIS A 57 -4.26 19.77 12.33
N ALA A 58 -3.75 18.70 11.72
CA ALA A 58 -3.46 17.42 12.39
C ALA A 58 -2.55 17.59 13.63
N GLY A 59 -2.84 16.82 14.67
CA GLY A 59 -2.06 16.84 15.90
C GLY A 59 -0.70 16.14 15.72
N GLU A 60 0.30 16.49 16.53
CA GLU A 60 1.64 15.84 16.49
C GLU A 60 1.51 14.30 16.63
N ARG A 61 0.66 13.85 17.56
CA ARG A 61 0.43 12.43 17.81
C ARG A 61 -0.17 11.73 16.59
N GLU A 62 -1.17 12.32 15.97
CA GLU A 62 -1.85 11.78 14.79
C GLU A 62 -0.87 11.66 13.60
N ILE A 63 -0.07 12.70 13.38
CA ILE A 63 0.98 12.68 12.34
C ILE A 63 1.99 11.56 12.60
N ALA A 64 2.43 11.41 13.86
CA ALA A 64 3.36 10.34 14.22
C ALA A 64 2.73 8.95 14.05
N GLU A 65 1.45 8.77 14.38
CA GLU A 65 0.72 7.51 14.20
C GLU A 65 0.65 7.14 12.71
N VAL A 66 0.23 8.07 11.84
CA VAL A 66 0.19 7.87 10.39
C VAL A 66 1.56 7.48 9.83
N ILE A 67 2.63 8.22 10.17
CA ILE A 67 3.98 7.96 9.68
C ILE A 67 4.51 6.60 10.15
N ARG A 68 4.23 6.23 11.40
CA ARG A 68 4.67 4.96 11.98
C ARG A 68 3.91 3.78 11.35
N ASP A 69 2.60 3.89 11.27
CA ASP A 69 1.74 2.75 10.97
C ASP A 69 1.67 2.49 9.45
N PHE A 70 1.69 3.55 8.63
CA PHE A 70 1.65 3.45 7.17
C PHE A 70 3.03 3.58 6.49
N GLY A 71 4.01 4.20 7.16
CA GLY A 71 5.37 4.35 6.63
C GLY A 71 6.38 3.35 7.18
N GLU A 72 6.05 2.64 8.26
CA GLU A 72 7.00 1.81 9.02
C GLU A 72 8.28 2.60 9.38
N GLU A 73 8.14 3.88 9.70
CA GLU A 73 9.25 4.81 9.96
C GLU A 73 9.53 4.94 11.47
N ARG A 74 10.75 4.58 11.87
CA ARG A 74 11.21 4.64 13.27
C ARG A 74 11.32 6.07 13.81
N PHE A 75 11.52 7.06 12.92
CA PHE A 75 11.62 8.48 13.26
C PHE A 75 10.27 9.20 13.20
N ALA A 76 9.13 8.47 13.21
CA ALA A 76 7.80 9.06 13.13
C ALA A 76 7.56 10.20 14.13
N GLY A 77 7.91 10.01 15.41
CA GLY A 77 7.80 11.06 16.43
C GLY A 77 8.64 12.30 16.11
N PRO A 78 9.97 12.17 15.92
CA PRO A 78 10.82 13.29 15.50
C PRO A 78 10.34 14.03 14.25
N ILE A 79 9.87 13.30 13.23
CA ILE A 79 9.34 13.90 11.99
C ILE A 79 8.06 14.69 12.28
N ALA A 80 7.11 14.10 13.02
CA ALA A 80 5.86 14.76 13.38
C ALA A 80 6.11 16.05 14.19
N LYS A 81 7.03 16.00 15.15
CA LYS A 81 7.45 17.17 15.93
C LYS A 81 8.04 18.26 15.02
N ALA A 82 8.88 17.89 14.06
CA ALA A 82 9.47 18.85 13.11
C ALA A 82 8.40 19.51 12.23
N LEU A 83 7.41 18.74 11.76
CA LEU A 83 6.29 19.25 10.96
C LEU A 83 5.42 20.24 11.75
N VAL A 84 5.05 19.89 12.98
CA VAL A 84 4.26 20.78 13.85
C VAL A 84 5.04 22.03 14.23
N ALA A 85 6.33 21.89 14.57
CA ALA A 85 7.18 23.04 14.88
C ALA A 85 7.30 23.99 13.69
N ARG A 86 7.54 23.47 12.47
CA ARG A 86 7.56 24.29 11.26
C ARG A 86 6.21 24.96 11.06
N ARG A 87 5.10 24.21 11.22
CA ARG A 87 3.75 24.75 11.09
C ARG A 87 3.51 25.98 11.96
N THR A 88 3.88 25.89 13.23
CA THR A 88 3.72 26.99 14.19
C THR A 88 4.60 28.19 13.86
N GLN A 89 5.78 27.97 13.29
CA GLN A 89 6.72 29.06 12.98
C GLN A 89 6.45 29.78 11.66
N ARG A 90 5.99 29.06 10.62
CA ARG A 90 5.96 29.55 9.23
C ARG A 90 4.65 29.26 8.49
N GLY A 91 3.63 28.75 9.18
CA GLY A 91 2.36 28.33 8.57
C GLY A 91 2.40 26.89 8.03
N PRO A 92 1.34 26.37 7.40
CA PRO A 92 1.21 24.96 6.95
C PRO A 92 2.18 24.55 5.84
N VAL A 93 2.72 23.31 5.90
CA VAL A 93 3.63 22.77 4.87
C VAL A 93 2.84 22.53 3.60
N ALA A 94 3.30 23.09 2.49
CA ALA A 94 2.53 23.10 1.24
C ALA A 94 3.32 22.57 0.03
N GLY A 95 4.65 22.41 0.14
CA GLY A 95 5.52 21.93 -0.93
C GLY A 95 6.09 20.54 -0.67
N THR A 96 6.29 19.75 -1.72
CA THR A 96 6.89 18.42 -1.61
C THR A 96 8.38 18.47 -1.27
N LEU A 97 9.15 19.40 -1.83
CA LEU A 97 10.58 19.52 -1.47
C LEU A 97 10.75 19.97 -0.03
N GLU A 98 9.94 20.91 0.42
CA GLU A 98 9.95 21.35 1.82
C GLU A 98 9.65 20.19 2.78
N LEU A 99 8.62 19.38 2.49
CA LEU A 99 8.36 18.19 3.29
C LEU A 99 9.57 17.25 3.31
N ALA A 100 10.19 17.01 2.16
CA ALA A 100 11.34 16.12 2.05
C ALA A 100 12.54 16.61 2.86
N GLU A 101 12.81 17.92 2.85
CA GLU A 101 13.88 18.55 3.63
C GLU A 101 13.62 18.45 5.14
N LEU A 102 12.39 18.74 5.59
CA LEU A 102 12.01 18.62 7.00
C LEU A 102 12.19 17.18 7.51
N VAL A 103 11.77 16.20 6.71
CA VAL A 103 11.95 14.78 7.05
C VAL A 103 13.44 14.43 7.08
N ALA A 104 14.21 14.86 6.08
CA ALA A 104 15.65 14.58 6.01
C ALA A 104 16.44 15.17 7.18
N GLY A 105 15.99 16.30 7.74
CA GLY A 105 16.56 16.90 8.95
C GLY A 105 16.21 16.16 10.24
N ALA A 106 15.05 15.49 10.29
CA ALA A 106 14.61 14.72 11.45
C ALA A 106 15.17 13.28 11.48
N VAL A 107 15.48 12.70 10.31
CA VAL A 107 15.97 11.32 10.17
C VAL A 107 17.49 11.26 10.37
N LYS A 108 17.93 10.65 11.47
CA LYS A 108 19.36 10.58 11.84
C LYS A 108 20.15 9.47 11.14
N THR A 109 19.49 8.41 10.70
CA THR A 109 20.14 7.26 10.05
C THR A 109 19.34 6.83 8.84
N ARG A 110 20.04 6.65 7.72
CA ARG A 110 19.47 6.46 6.38
C ARG A 110 19.69 5.03 5.90
N GLU A 111 18.72 4.48 5.17
CA GLU A 111 18.94 3.25 4.43
C GLU A 111 19.72 3.56 3.14
N PRO A 112 20.83 2.84 2.86
CA PRO A 112 21.61 3.07 1.64
C PRO A 112 20.74 2.97 0.39
N GLY A 113 20.79 4.00 -0.47
CA GLY A 113 20.01 4.04 -1.71
C GLY A 113 18.51 4.35 -1.55
N GLN A 114 18.07 4.78 -0.36
CA GLN A 114 16.71 5.29 -0.14
C GLN A 114 16.75 6.72 0.40
N ASN A 115 15.94 7.61 -0.19
CA ASN A 115 15.77 8.96 0.35
C ASN A 115 15.01 8.88 1.69
N PRO A 116 15.45 9.58 2.76
CA PRO A 116 14.77 9.61 4.06
C PRO A 116 13.28 9.94 4.01
N ALA A 117 12.84 10.75 3.04
CA ALA A 117 11.45 11.16 2.89
C ALA A 117 10.54 10.06 2.32
N THR A 118 11.10 8.98 1.75
CA THR A 118 10.34 7.97 1.01
C THR A 118 9.22 7.35 1.85
N ARG A 119 9.52 6.98 3.11
CA ARG A 119 8.54 6.35 4.01
C ARG A 119 7.45 7.31 4.46
N THR A 120 7.80 8.58 4.71
CA THR A 120 6.83 9.62 5.08
C THR A 120 5.88 9.93 3.91
N PHE A 121 6.41 10.05 2.69
CA PHE A 121 5.59 10.24 1.49
C PHE A 121 4.64 9.06 1.26
N GLN A 122 5.16 7.83 1.41
CA GLN A 122 4.34 6.63 1.37
C GLN A 122 3.23 6.65 2.42
N ALA A 123 3.55 6.99 3.67
CA ALA A 123 2.57 7.01 4.76
C ALA A 123 1.41 7.96 4.47
N PHE A 124 1.73 9.19 4.07
CA PHE A 124 0.72 10.19 3.75
C PHE A 124 -0.12 9.82 2.54
N ARG A 125 0.50 9.23 1.52
CA ARG A 125 -0.20 8.74 0.33
C ARG A 125 -1.21 7.65 0.69
N ILE A 126 -0.77 6.63 1.44
CA ILE A 126 -1.63 5.54 1.89
C ILE A 126 -2.78 6.06 2.73
N PHE A 127 -2.50 6.98 3.66
CA PHE A 127 -3.49 7.56 4.56
C PHE A 127 -4.55 8.38 3.82
N ILE A 128 -4.15 9.35 2.99
CA ILE A 128 -5.09 10.23 2.28
C ILE A 128 -5.98 9.48 1.29
N ASN A 129 -5.49 8.38 0.73
CA ASN A 129 -6.23 7.60 -0.26
C ASN A 129 -6.91 6.34 0.32
N ALA A 130 -6.82 6.12 1.63
CA ALA A 130 -7.34 4.92 2.29
C ALA A 130 -6.91 3.60 1.59
N GLU A 131 -5.70 3.55 1.03
CA GLU A 131 -5.26 2.49 0.09
C GLU A 131 -5.40 1.07 0.69
N LEU A 132 -5.16 0.94 2.01
CA LEU A 132 -5.17 -0.35 2.69
C LEU A 132 -6.57 -0.82 3.12
N GLU A 133 -7.57 0.06 3.16
CA GLU A 133 -8.95 -0.29 3.57
C GLU A 133 -9.72 -0.95 2.41
N GLU A 134 -9.42 -0.55 1.19
CA GLU A 134 -10.05 -1.07 -0.04
C GLU A 134 -9.49 -2.45 -0.44
N LEU A 135 -8.20 -2.70 -0.18
CA LEU A 135 -7.52 -3.93 -0.59
C LEU A 135 -8.18 -5.21 -0.04
N PRO A 136 -8.50 -5.34 1.26
CA PRO A 136 -9.21 -6.51 1.78
C PRO A 136 -10.55 -6.76 1.08
N GLN A 137 -11.30 -5.70 0.77
CA GLN A 137 -12.61 -5.81 0.12
C GLN A 137 -12.47 -6.34 -1.31
N ALA A 138 -11.49 -5.83 -2.06
CA ALA A 138 -11.17 -6.32 -3.41
C ALA A 138 -10.70 -7.79 -3.39
N LEU A 139 -9.88 -8.16 -2.40
CA LEU A 139 -9.42 -9.54 -2.22
C LEU A 139 -10.58 -10.49 -1.91
N GLU A 140 -11.48 -10.14 -0.98
CA GLU A 140 -12.67 -10.96 -0.68
C GLU A 140 -13.59 -11.07 -1.91
N ALA A 141 -13.84 -9.96 -2.62
CA ALA A 141 -14.63 -9.97 -3.85
C ALA A 141 -14.02 -10.90 -4.92
N SER A 142 -12.68 -11.01 -4.99
CA SER A 142 -12.00 -11.90 -5.93
C SER A 142 -12.37 -13.38 -5.73
N LEU A 143 -12.64 -13.82 -4.50
CA LEU A 143 -13.03 -15.22 -4.21
C LEU A 143 -14.40 -15.58 -4.79
N SER A 144 -15.30 -14.60 -4.82
CA SER A 144 -16.66 -14.76 -5.32
C SER A 144 -16.67 -14.88 -6.84
N VAL A 145 -15.94 -14.00 -7.51
CA VAL A 145 -16.02 -13.85 -8.98
C VAL A 145 -15.13 -14.84 -9.73
N LEU A 146 -14.05 -15.34 -9.13
CA LEU A 146 -13.15 -16.30 -9.77
C LEU A 146 -13.84 -17.67 -9.96
N GLN A 147 -13.80 -18.17 -11.20
CA GLN A 147 -14.20 -19.56 -11.48
C GLN A 147 -13.18 -20.55 -10.90
N PRO A 148 -13.56 -21.83 -10.66
CA PRO A 148 -12.60 -22.88 -10.33
C PRO A 148 -11.45 -22.95 -11.34
N GLY A 149 -10.21 -23.02 -10.85
CA GLY A 149 -8.99 -22.96 -11.65
C GLY A 149 -8.57 -21.55 -12.07
N GLY A 150 -9.38 -20.52 -11.78
CA GLY A 150 -9.07 -19.12 -12.06
C GLY A 150 -7.90 -18.59 -11.21
N ARG A 151 -7.22 -17.55 -11.70
CA ARG A 151 -6.01 -17.00 -11.06
C ARG A 151 -6.25 -15.64 -10.40
N LEU A 152 -5.84 -15.51 -9.15
CA LEU A 152 -5.62 -14.21 -8.51
C LEU A 152 -4.13 -13.87 -8.61
N ALA A 153 -3.80 -12.78 -9.27
CA ALA A 153 -2.45 -12.23 -9.36
C ALA A 153 -2.43 -10.83 -8.74
N VAL A 154 -1.60 -10.62 -7.72
CA VAL A 154 -1.50 -9.32 -7.03
C VAL A 154 -0.06 -8.86 -7.00
N ILE A 155 0.19 -7.65 -7.50
CA ILE A 155 1.49 -6.98 -7.45
C ILE A 155 1.42 -5.92 -6.35
N SER A 156 2.25 -6.06 -5.34
CA SER A 156 2.39 -5.11 -4.23
C SER A 156 3.73 -4.39 -4.33
N PHE A 157 3.78 -3.09 -4.03
CA PHE A 157 5.02 -2.29 -4.07
C PHE A 157 5.59 -1.97 -2.70
N HIS A 158 4.87 -2.37 -1.63
CA HIS A 158 5.38 -2.25 -0.29
C HIS A 158 4.94 -3.38 0.66
N SER A 159 5.57 -3.40 1.82
CA SER A 159 5.44 -4.40 2.88
C SER A 159 4.02 -4.52 3.42
N LEU A 160 3.32 -3.41 3.66
CA LEU A 160 1.95 -3.42 4.19
C LEU A 160 0.97 -4.10 3.23
N GLU A 161 0.99 -3.74 1.94
CA GLU A 161 0.23 -4.41 0.89
C GLU A 161 0.57 -5.91 0.82
N ASP A 162 1.87 -6.25 0.68
CA ASP A 162 2.32 -7.65 0.57
C ASP A 162 1.87 -8.48 1.78
N ARG A 163 1.88 -7.87 2.98
CA ARG A 163 1.44 -8.51 4.21
C ARG A 163 -0.05 -8.83 4.17
N ILE A 164 -0.90 -7.90 3.72
CA ILE A 164 -2.35 -8.13 3.60
C ILE A 164 -2.61 -9.26 2.60
N VAL A 165 -1.99 -9.20 1.41
CA VAL A 165 -2.16 -10.22 0.36
C VAL A 165 -1.66 -11.59 0.84
N LYS A 166 -0.49 -11.63 1.47
CA LYS A 166 0.08 -12.85 2.06
C LYS A 166 -0.86 -13.47 3.09
N GLN A 167 -1.37 -12.66 4.02
CA GLN A 167 -2.25 -13.15 5.08
C GLN A 167 -3.58 -13.63 4.51
N PHE A 168 -4.12 -12.94 3.51
CA PHE A 168 -5.32 -13.34 2.81
C PHE A 168 -5.14 -14.69 2.09
N ILE A 169 -4.12 -14.83 1.25
CA ILE A 169 -3.84 -16.10 0.56
C ILE A 169 -3.63 -17.23 1.58
N ALA A 170 -2.82 -16.99 2.62
CA ALA A 170 -2.56 -17.99 3.65
C ALA A 170 -3.82 -18.39 4.43
N ARG A 171 -4.75 -17.45 4.69
CA ARG A 171 -6.03 -17.74 5.35
C ARG A 171 -6.89 -18.69 4.53
N HIS A 172 -6.91 -18.51 3.20
CA HIS A 172 -7.76 -19.30 2.30
C HIS A 172 -7.08 -20.54 1.71
N ALA A 173 -5.77 -20.68 1.87
CA ALA A 173 -4.97 -21.81 1.39
C ALA A 173 -4.51 -22.79 2.48
N ARG A 174 -4.80 -22.51 3.76
CA ARG A 174 -4.46 -23.40 4.88
C ARG A 174 -5.66 -24.22 5.30
N GLU A 175 -5.44 -25.52 5.43
CA GLU A 175 -6.35 -26.43 6.12
C GLU A 175 -6.34 -26.10 7.61
N VAL A 176 -7.52 -25.77 8.16
CA VAL A 176 -7.70 -25.56 9.60
C VAL A 176 -8.31 -26.83 10.17
N VAL A 177 -7.57 -27.50 11.07
CA VAL A 177 -8.08 -28.62 11.86
C VAL A 177 -8.75 -28.06 13.11
N ASP A 178 -10.01 -28.43 13.34
CA ASP A 178 -10.72 -28.05 14.56
C ASP A 178 -10.13 -28.80 15.77
N ARG A 179 -9.51 -28.07 16.69
CA ARG A 179 -8.93 -28.65 17.92
C ARG A 179 -10.00 -29.22 18.86
N ARG A 180 -11.27 -28.80 18.72
CA ARG A 180 -12.41 -29.34 19.49
C ARG A 180 -13.00 -30.60 18.84
N ALA A 181 -12.66 -30.88 17.59
CA ALA A 181 -13.08 -32.06 16.83
C ALA A 181 -11.90 -32.62 16.01
N PRO A 182 -10.88 -33.22 16.67
CA PRO A 182 -9.62 -33.62 16.01
C PRO A 182 -9.77 -34.71 14.93
N PHE A 183 -10.94 -35.35 14.85
CA PHE A 183 -11.25 -36.37 13.84
C PHE A 183 -12.11 -35.83 12.69
N ALA A 184 -12.54 -34.56 12.73
CA ALA A 184 -13.24 -33.95 11.61
C ALA A 184 -12.26 -33.71 10.44
N PRO A 185 -12.66 -33.98 9.19
CA PRO A 185 -11.83 -33.64 8.04
C PRO A 185 -11.59 -32.12 8.01
N PRO A 186 -10.39 -31.66 7.61
CA PRO A 186 -10.09 -30.24 7.52
C PRO A 186 -11.05 -29.55 6.55
N ALA A 187 -11.41 -28.31 6.88
CA ALA A 187 -12.25 -27.50 5.99
C ALA A 187 -11.54 -27.32 4.63
N PRO A 188 -12.26 -27.47 3.50
CA PRO A 188 -11.64 -27.37 2.20
C PRO A 188 -11.18 -25.94 1.93
N THR A 189 -9.99 -25.79 1.38
CA THR A 189 -9.35 -24.50 1.10
C THR A 189 -9.97 -23.84 -0.12
N ARG A 190 -10.16 -22.52 -0.08
CA ARG A 190 -10.74 -21.74 -1.20
C ARG A 190 -9.68 -21.34 -2.24
N LEU A 191 -8.43 -21.24 -1.81
CA LEU A 191 -7.28 -20.88 -2.64
C LEU A 191 -6.17 -21.93 -2.53
N ARG A 192 -5.32 -21.99 -3.54
CA ARG A 192 -4.01 -22.64 -3.52
C ARG A 192 -2.95 -21.58 -3.83
N GLU A 193 -1.93 -21.43 -2.97
CA GLU A 193 -0.79 -20.54 -3.25
C GLU A 193 0.07 -21.15 -4.37
N ILE A 194 0.48 -20.34 -5.34
CA ILE A 194 1.12 -20.81 -6.58
C ILE A 194 2.52 -20.25 -6.70
N ALA A 195 2.66 -18.94 -6.56
CA ALA A 195 3.95 -18.30 -6.76
C ALA A 195 4.09 -17.03 -5.93
N ARG A 196 5.34 -16.75 -5.59
CA ARG A 196 5.80 -15.44 -5.09
C ARG A 196 7.03 -15.05 -5.91
N ILE A 197 6.89 -14.00 -6.71
CA ILE A 197 7.89 -13.58 -7.69
C ILE A 197 8.36 -12.17 -7.33
N LYS A 198 9.68 -11.96 -7.47
CA LYS A 198 10.34 -10.66 -7.36
C LYS A 198 10.93 -10.30 -8.71
N PRO A 199 11.10 -9.01 -9.03
CA PRO A 199 11.76 -8.59 -10.26
C PRO A 199 13.21 -9.10 -10.30
N GLY A 200 13.67 -9.40 -11.51
CA GLY A 200 15.08 -9.73 -11.76
C GLY A 200 15.98 -8.47 -11.76
N ALA A 201 17.29 -8.66 -11.75
CA ALA A 201 18.24 -7.53 -11.79
C ALA A 201 18.08 -6.68 -13.06
N ASP A 202 17.89 -7.32 -14.21
CA ASP A 202 17.70 -6.64 -15.51
C ASP A 202 16.41 -5.80 -15.53
N GLU A 203 15.34 -6.32 -14.95
CA GLU A 203 14.06 -5.61 -14.81
C GLU A 203 14.21 -4.38 -13.92
N VAL A 204 14.91 -4.50 -12.79
CA VAL A 204 15.15 -3.37 -11.89
C VAL A 204 16.06 -2.32 -12.54
N ALA A 205 17.03 -2.74 -13.34
CA ALA A 205 17.89 -1.83 -14.08
C ALA A 205 17.12 -1.04 -15.15
N ALA A 206 16.24 -1.72 -15.90
CA ALA A 206 15.38 -1.08 -16.91
C ALA A 206 14.25 -0.25 -16.30
N ASN A 207 13.71 -0.68 -15.16
CA ASN A 207 12.62 -0.03 -14.44
C ASN A 207 12.91 0.02 -12.93
N PRO A 208 13.55 1.10 -12.45
CA PRO A 208 13.84 1.26 -11.02
C PRO A 208 12.59 1.25 -10.11
N ARG A 209 11.39 1.47 -10.65
CA ARG A 209 10.12 1.41 -9.89
C ARG A 209 9.75 -0.03 -9.53
N ALA A 210 10.17 -1.01 -10.33
CA ALA A 210 9.90 -2.41 -10.08
C ALA A 210 10.64 -2.94 -8.86
N ARG A 211 11.73 -2.29 -8.40
CA ARG A 211 12.62 -2.75 -7.31
C ARG A 211 11.91 -3.34 -6.09
N SER A 212 10.79 -2.76 -5.69
CA SER A 212 10.04 -3.16 -4.49
C SER A 212 8.80 -4.02 -4.79
N ALA A 213 8.56 -4.34 -6.06
CA ALA A 213 7.42 -5.13 -6.50
C ALA A 213 7.52 -6.58 -6.01
N ILE A 214 6.39 -7.12 -5.56
CA ILE A 214 6.21 -8.53 -5.24
C ILE A 214 4.92 -8.99 -5.89
N LEU A 215 5.02 -9.95 -6.81
CA LEU A 215 3.86 -10.62 -7.40
C LEU A 215 3.53 -11.87 -6.57
N ARG A 216 2.31 -11.96 -6.06
CA ARG A 216 1.74 -13.18 -5.48
C ARG A 216 0.66 -13.73 -6.39
N VAL A 217 0.72 -15.04 -6.64
CA VAL A 217 -0.26 -15.76 -7.44
C VAL A 217 -0.93 -16.83 -6.59
N ALA A 218 -2.26 -16.87 -6.63
CA ALA A 218 -3.08 -17.93 -6.08
C ALA A 218 -4.07 -18.45 -7.13
N GLU A 219 -4.51 -19.69 -6.96
CA GLU A 219 -5.51 -20.33 -7.80
C GLU A 219 -6.78 -20.60 -7.01
N ARG A 220 -7.94 -20.33 -7.60
CA ARG A 220 -9.24 -20.64 -7.02
C ARG A 220 -9.50 -22.14 -7.08
N THR A 221 -9.82 -22.75 -5.94
CA THR A 221 -10.20 -24.17 -5.88
C THR A 221 -11.66 -24.38 -6.31
N GLY A 222 -12.10 -25.64 -6.38
CA GLY A 222 -13.51 -25.99 -6.65
C GLY A 222 -14.48 -25.76 -5.50
N VAL A 223 -14.03 -25.26 -4.34
CA VAL A 223 -14.92 -24.93 -3.22
C VAL A 223 -15.88 -23.83 -3.65
N PRO A 224 -17.21 -23.96 -3.51
CA PRO A 224 -18.15 -22.89 -3.87
C PRO A 224 -17.86 -21.57 -3.13
N ALA A 225 -18.28 -20.45 -3.73
CA ALA A 225 -18.17 -19.12 -3.12
C ALA A 225 -19.02 -19.02 -1.84
#